data_AF-A0A1J0GJM2-F1
#
_entry.id   AF-A0A1J0GJM2-F1
#
_cell.length_a   1.000
_cell.length_b   1.000
_cell.length_c   1.000
_cell.angle_alpha   90.00
_cell.angle_beta   90.00
_cell.angle_gamma   90.00
#
_symmetry.space_group_name_H-M   'P 1'
#
loop_
_entity.id
_entity.type
_entity.pdbx_description
1 polymer ?
#
loop_
_entity_poly.entity_id
_entity_poly.type
_entity_poly.pdbx_seq_one_letter_code
_entity_poly.pdbx_strand_id
1 'polypeptide(L)'
;MTCTSAVSLSLEGKNLWILKSAPIEAATIYRSKMSVNATILLPISLLSSLFMSLCLKPTIMPAMWMFVTPLAYVAFTCVWGIFINLKMPNFEWESEVTVIKQSMASVIGILGGMLFGFIPMVIIFILPGVDRNLIMGVITLAVIGFTSFLYIKVCGTKLP
;
A
#
# COMPACT_ATOMS: atom_id res chain seq x y z
N MET A 1 -8.93 5.32 -1.68
CA MET A 1 -7.91 6.29 -2.14
C MET A 1 -7.30 6.97 -0.91
N THR A 2 -6.56 6.21 -0.10
CA THR A 2 -5.87 6.74 1.08
C THR A 2 -4.47 6.13 1.10
N CYS A 3 -3.49 6.93 0.71
CA CYS A 3 -2.08 6.52 0.62
C CYS A 3 -1.21 7.65 1.16
N THR A 4 -1.31 7.89 2.47
CA THR A 4 -0.53 8.95 3.14
C THR A 4 0.97 8.63 3.10
N SER A 5 1.34 7.35 3.05
CA SER A 5 2.71 6.86 2.87
C SER A 5 3.39 7.37 1.59
N ALA A 6 2.62 7.59 0.51
CA ALA A 6 3.14 8.08 -0.77
C ALA A 6 3.61 9.53 -0.73
N VAL A 7 3.24 10.28 0.32
CA VAL A 7 3.47 11.73 0.42
C VAL A 7 4.18 12.10 1.72
N SER A 8 4.05 11.29 2.78
CA SER A 8 4.52 11.58 4.14
C SER A 8 6.02 11.83 4.32
N LEU A 9 6.90 11.31 3.46
CA LEU A 9 8.33 11.63 3.49
C LEU A 9 8.61 12.97 2.79
N SER A 10 8.07 13.17 1.59
CA SER A 10 8.18 14.46 0.87
C SER A 10 7.63 15.65 1.67
N LEU A 11 6.59 15.44 2.49
CA LEU A 11 6.06 16.47 3.41
C LEU A 11 7.05 16.91 4.49
N GLU A 12 8.09 16.14 4.78
CA GLU A 12 9.15 16.59 5.71
C GLU A 12 9.96 17.73 5.10
N GLY A 13 10.11 17.78 3.77
CA GLY A 13 10.71 18.89 3.02
C GLY A 13 11.94 19.49 3.68
N LYS A 14 11.84 20.77 4.07
CA LYS A 14 12.90 21.56 4.71
C LYS A 14 13.27 21.08 6.12
N ASN A 15 12.46 20.25 6.77
CA ASN A 15 12.71 19.70 8.11
C ASN A 15 13.36 18.30 8.07
N LEU A 16 13.68 17.77 6.89
CA LEU A 16 14.32 16.45 6.73
C LEU A 16 15.64 16.34 7.52
N TRP A 17 16.36 17.44 7.72
CA TRP A 17 17.60 17.48 8.51
C TRP A 17 17.39 17.06 9.97
N ILE A 18 16.20 17.29 10.54
CA ILE A 18 15.85 16.86 11.92
C ILE A 18 15.79 15.33 11.98
N LEU A 19 15.22 14.69 10.95
CA LEU A 19 15.18 13.23 10.86
C LEU A 19 16.57 12.63 10.61
N LYS A 20 17.47 13.36 9.93
CA LYS A 20 18.86 12.94 9.72
C LYS A 20 19.75 13.09 10.95
N SER A 21 19.49 14.09 11.79
CA SER A 21 20.28 14.32 13.01
C SER A 21 19.84 13.44 14.19
N ALA A 22 18.64 12.87 14.12
CA ALA A 22 18.16 11.95 15.13
C ALA A 22 18.94 10.61 15.10
N PRO A 23 19.33 10.05 16.26
CA PRO A 23 20.06 8.79 16.34
C PRO A 23 19.13 7.57 16.15
N ILE A 24 18.39 7.56 15.06
CA ILE A 24 17.36 6.55 14.75
C ILE A 24 17.63 5.97 13.37
N GLU A 25 17.42 4.66 13.23
CA GLU A 25 17.56 4.00 11.94
C GLU A 25 16.46 4.45 10.95
N ALA A 26 16.83 4.67 9.68
CA ALA A 26 15.90 5.08 8.62
C ALA A 26 14.73 4.09 8.47
N ALA A 27 14.97 2.80 8.66
CA ALA A 27 13.95 1.75 8.65
C ALA A 27 12.83 2.01 9.69
N THR A 28 13.17 2.55 10.86
CA THR A 28 12.20 2.88 11.92
C THR A 28 11.32 4.07 11.51
N ILE A 29 11.89 5.05 10.80
CA ILE A 29 11.15 6.19 10.24
C ILE A 29 10.17 5.72 9.16
N TYR A 30 10.60 4.81 8.28
CA TYR A 30 9.71 4.25 7.26
C TYR A 30 8.59 3.42 7.89
N ARG A 31 8.90 2.59 8.88
CA ARG A 31 7.90 1.77 9.60
C ARG A 31 6.84 2.64 10.28
N SER A 32 7.22 3.73 10.94
CA SER A 32 6.26 4.63 11.57
C SER A 32 5.36 5.33 10.54
N LYS A 33 5.91 5.75 9.40
CA LYS A 33 5.12 6.34 8.31
C LYS A 33 4.19 5.32 7.64
N MET A 34 4.59 4.05 7.53
CA MET A 34 3.71 2.97 7.02
C MET A 34 2.60 2.64 8.02
N SER A 35 2.91 2.57 9.32
CA SER A 35 1.93 2.18 10.35
C SER A 35 0.79 3.18 10.44
N VAL A 36 1.03 4.47 10.26
CA VAL A 36 -0.04 5.48 10.20
C VAL A 36 -1.05 5.17 9.10
N ASN A 37 -0.58 4.82 7.89
CA ASN A 37 -1.48 4.46 6.79
C ASN A 37 -2.22 3.14 7.08
N ALA A 38 -1.54 2.17 7.71
CA ALA A 38 -2.15 0.90 8.11
C ALA A 38 -3.24 1.08 9.18
N THR A 39 -3.03 1.92 10.18
CA THR A 39 -4.02 2.20 11.24
C THR A 39 -5.32 2.76 10.68
N ILE A 40 -5.25 3.54 9.60
CA ILE A 40 -6.45 4.05 8.93
C ILE A 40 -7.11 2.96 8.09
N LEU A 41 -6.33 2.22 7.30
CA LEU A 41 -6.86 1.25 6.33
C LEU A 41 -7.36 -0.06 6.96
N LEU A 42 -6.71 -0.55 8.02
CA LEU A 42 -7.06 -1.83 8.67
C LEU A 42 -8.51 -1.87 9.18
N PRO A 43 -8.99 -0.95 10.05
CA PRO A 43 -10.36 -1.01 10.56
C PRO A 43 -11.40 -0.85 9.45
N ILE A 44 -11.12 0.01 8.48
CA ILE A 44 -12.00 0.25 7.33
C ILE A 44 -12.09 -1.01 6.46
N SER A 45 -10.95 -1.68 6.20
CA SER A 45 -10.91 -2.90 5.41
C SER A 45 -11.68 -4.05 6.08
N LEU A 46 -11.50 -4.24 7.38
CA LEU A 46 -12.22 -5.26 8.15
C LEU A 46 -13.73 -4.99 8.17
N LEU A 47 -14.12 -3.73 8.39
CA LEU A 47 -15.52 -3.34 8.41
C LEU A 47 -16.18 -3.52 7.04
N SER A 48 -15.47 -3.16 5.97
CA SER A 48 -15.93 -3.37 4.59
C SER A 48 -16.10 -4.85 4.26
N SER A 49 -15.12 -5.69 4.61
CA SER A 49 -15.20 -7.14 4.43
C SER A 49 -16.35 -7.76 5.23
N LEU A 50 -16.59 -7.28 6.45
CA LEU A 50 -17.70 -7.72 7.28
C LEU A 50 -19.05 -7.41 6.62
N PHE A 51 -19.28 -6.15 6.23
CA PHE A 51 -20.53 -5.77 5.56
C PHE A 51 -20.74 -6.55 4.26
N MET A 52 -19.68 -6.76 3.47
CA MET A 52 -19.80 -7.50 2.22
C MET A 52 -20.10 -8.98 2.47
N SER A 53 -19.53 -9.59 3.52
CA SER A 53 -19.85 -10.96 3.92
C SER A 53 -21.30 -11.11 4.39
N LEU A 54 -21.84 -10.12 5.10
CA LEU A 54 -23.24 -10.12 5.55
C LEU A 54 -24.23 -10.01 4.38
N CYS A 55 -23.92 -9.20 3.38
CA CYS A 55 -24.76 -9.02 2.20
C CYS A 55 -24.73 -10.21 1.24
N LEU A 56 -23.54 -10.71 0.90
CA LEU A 56 -23.38 -11.75 -0.13
C LEU A 56 -23.59 -13.17 0.40
N LYS A 57 -23.54 -13.38 1.72
CA LYS A 57 -23.61 -14.70 2.38
C LYS A 57 -22.77 -15.77 1.67
N PRO A 58 -21.47 -15.53 1.47
CA PRO A 58 -20.60 -16.47 0.78
C PRO A 58 -20.42 -17.77 1.58
N THR A 59 -20.05 -18.84 0.88
CA THR A 59 -19.54 -20.06 1.51
C THR A 59 -18.24 -19.75 2.29
N ILE A 60 -17.86 -20.64 3.22
CA ILE A 60 -16.72 -20.45 4.14
C ILE A 60 -15.42 -20.06 3.41
N MET A 61 -15.10 -20.72 2.30
CA MET A 61 -13.83 -20.51 1.60
C MET A 61 -13.73 -19.11 0.94
N PRO A 62 -14.71 -18.66 0.12
CA PRO A 62 -14.72 -17.27 -0.35
C PRO A 62 -14.81 -16.23 0.77
N ALA A 63 -15.50 -16.54 1.87
CA ALA A 63 -15.57 -15.64 3.02
C ALA A 63 -14.16 -15.38 3.60
N MET A 64 -13.32 -16.41 3.73
CA MET A 64 -11.94 -16.23 4.17
C MET A 64 -11.15 -15.31 3.23
N TRP A 65 -11.25 -15.52 1.91
CA TRP A 65 -10.58 -14.66 0.93
C TRP A 65 -11.05 -13.20 0.98
N MET A 66 -12.32 -12.95 1.31
CA MET A 66 -12.85 -11.60 1.49
C MET A 66 -12.22 -10.84 2.65
N PHE A 67 -11.62 -11.51 3.64
CA PHE A 67 -10.85 -10.87 4.71
C PHE A 67 -9.35 -10.83 4.39
N VAL A 68 -8.78 -11.93 3.93
CA VAL A 68 -7.33 -12.05 3.73
C VAL A 68 -6.84 -11.16 2.59
N THR A 69 -7.56 -11.11 1.46
CA THR A 69 -7.12 -10.37 0.27
C THR A 69 -7.06 -8.86 0.54
N PRO A 70 -8.10 -8.20 1.10
CA PRO A 70 -8.01 -6.77 1.43
C PRO A 70 -6.88 -6.46 2.40
N LEU A 71 -6.63 -7.30 3.41
CA LEU A 71 -5.53 -7.10 4.37
C LEU A 71 -4.16 -7.15 3.68
N ALA A 72 -3.95 -8.09 2.74
CA ALA A 72 -2.73 -8.13 1.94
C ALA A 72 -2.54 -6.85 1.11
N TYR A 73 -3.62 -6.33 0.52
CA TYR A 73 -3.59 -5.08 -0.23
C TYR A 73 -3.34 -3.84 0.67
N VAL A 74 -3.83 -3.84 1.91
CA VAL A 74 -3.49 -2.78 2.89
C VAL A 74 -1.97 -2.74 3.10
N ALA A 75 -1.33 -3.88 3.36
CA ALA A 75 0.12 -3.94 3.51
C ALA A 75 0.84 -3.49 2.23
N PHE A 76 0.39 -3.96 1.08
CA PHE A 76 0.95 -3.56 -0.23
C PHE A 76 0.91 -2.05 -0.43
N THR A 77 -0.26 -1.42 -0.25
CA THR A 77 -0.41 0.04 -0.46
C THR A 77 0.45 0.87 0.47
N CYS A 78 0.66 0.41 1.72
CA CYS A 78 1.54 1.09 2.67
C CYS A 78 3.00 1.08 2.19
N VAL A 79 3.51 -0.10 1.80
CA VAL A 79 4.89 -0.28 1.34
C VAL A 79 5.13 0.38 -0.01
N TRP A 80 4.20 0.20 -0.96
CA TRP A 80 4.26 0.78 -2.30
C TRP A 80 4.32 2.31 -2.26
N GLY A 81 3.50 2.93 -1.40
CA GLY A 81 3.51 4.38 -1.21
C GLY A 81 4.89 4.88 -0.77
N ILE A 82 5.47 4.31 0.29
CA ILE A 82 6.82 4.72 0.73
C ILE A 82 7.88 4.45 -0.34
N PHE A 83 7.82 3.31 -1.01
CA PHE A 83 8.77 2.97 -2.07
C PHE A 83 8.81 4.03 -3.18
N ILE A 84 7.64 4.49 -3.63
CA ILE A 84 7.56 5.56 -4.63
C ILE A 84 8.03 6.89 -4.07
N ASN A 85 7.64 7.24 -2.85
CA ASN A 85 8.05 8.47 -2.19
C ASN A 85 9.58 8.55 -2.04
N LEU A 86 10.24 7.42 -1.78
CA LEU A 86 11.70 7.33 -1.72
C LEU A 86 12.37 7.43 -3.09
N LYS A 87 11.74 6.89 -4.14
CA LYS A 87 12.31 6.89 -5.48
C LYS A 87 12.12 8.22 -6.22
N MET A 88 11.08 8.96 -5.87
CA MET A 88 10.76 10.27 -6.44
C MET A 88 10.41 11.26 -5.32
N PRO A 89 11.35 11.57 -4.42
CA PRO A 89 11.08 12.50 -3.34
C PRO A 89 10.97 13.92 -3.89
N ASN A 90 10.00 14.67 -3.38
CA ASN A 90 9.87 16.10 -3.67
C ASN A 90 10.05 16.88 -2.37
N PHE A 91 11.28 17.34 -2.10
CA PHE A 91 11.62 18.10 -0.88
C PHE A 91 11.65 19.61 -1.09
N GLU A 92 11.72 20.08 -2.34
CA GLU A 92 11.78 21.50 -2.71
C GLU A 92 10.40 22.01 -3.10
N TRP A 93 9.48 21.99 -2.14
CA TRP A 93 8.13 22.50 -2.35
C TRP A 93 7.93 23.84 -1.65
N GLU A 94 7.30 24.79 -2.34
CA GLU A 94 6.89 26.08 -1.77
C GLU A 94 5.48 26.03 -1.16
N SER A 95 4.64 25.09 -1.62
CA SER A 95 3.29 24.86 -1.13
C SER A 95 3.06 23.37 -0.86
N GLU A 96 2.50 23.00 0.28
CA GLU A 96 2.19 21.61 0.63
C GLU A 96 1.26 20.95 -0.40
N VAL A 97 0.45 21.75 -1.10
CA VAL A 97 -0.50 21.30 -2.11
C VAL A 97 0.22 20.70 -3.33
N THR A 98 1.41 21.18 -3.71
CA THR A 98 2.13 20.62 -4.86
C THR A 98 2.65 19.22 -4.56
N VAL A 99 3.11 18.96 -3.32
CA VAL A 99 3.52 17.62 -2.88
C VAL A 99 2.34 16.65 -2.87
N ILE A 100 1.17 17.11 -2.43
CA ILE A 100 -0.02 16.27 -2.28
C ILE A 100 -0.72 16.02 -3.62
N LYS A 101 -0.98 17.08 -4.41
CA LYS A 101 -1.86 17.02 -5.60
C LYS A 101 -1.14 17.02 -6.94
N GLN A 102 0.12 17.45 -7.01
CA GLN A 102 0.86 17.59 -8.28
C GLN A 102 2.17 16.81 -8.32
N SER A 103 2.55 16.12 -7.24
CA SER A 103 3.74 15.28 -7.23
C SER A 103 3.52 14.02 -8.04
N MET A 104 4.47 13.70 -8.92
CA MET A 104 4.48 12.43 -9.64
C MET A 104 4.44 11.23 -8.69
N ALA A 105 4.98 11.36 -7.48
CA ALA A 105 4.95 10.33 -6.46
C ALA A 105 3.52 10.01 -5.97
N SER A 106 2.65 11.02 -5.80
CA SER A 106 1.27 10.79 -5.38
C SER A 106 0.43 10.20 -6.51
N VAL A 107 0.62 10.67 -7.75
CA VAL A 107 -0.05 10.14 -8.94
C VAL A 107 0.32 8.68 -9.19
N ILE A 108 1.61 8.34 -9.19
CA ILE A 108 2.09 6.96 -9.42
C ILE A 108 1.73 6.05 -8.23
N GLY A 109 1.74 6.58 -7.00
CA GLY A 109 1.29 5.85 -5.81
C GLY A 109 -0.17 5.40 -5.93
N ILE A 110 -1.03 6.32 -6.38
CA ILE A 110 -2.45 6.07 -6.60
C ILE A 110 -2.68 5.13 -7.81
N LEU A 111 -2.08 5.46 -8.96
CA LEU A 111 -2.25 4.67 -10.19
C LEU A 111 -1.72 3.25 -10.03
N GLY A 112 -0.61 3.07 -9.32
CA GLY A 112 -0.09 1.75 -8.98
C GLY A 112 -1.13 0.95 -8.19
N GLY A 113 -1.68 1.52 -7.11
CA GLY A 113 -2.74 0.87 -6.33
C GLY A 113 -3.97 0.48 -7.16
N MET A 114 -4.38 1.34 -8.10
CA MET A 114 -5.49 1.04 -9.02
C MET A 114 -5.15 -0.09 -9.99
N LEU A 115 -4.00 -0.01 -10.68
CA LEU A 115 -3.55 -1.03 -11.63
C LEU A 115 -3.46 -2.41 -10.97
N PHE A 116 -2.83 -2.50 -9.78
CA PHE A 116 -2.72 -3.74 -9.05
C PHE A 116 -4.08 -4.28 -8.54
N GLY A 117 -5.09 -3.42 -8.38
CA GLY A 117 -6.47 -3.83 -8.09
C GLY A 117 -7.24 -4.35 -9.30
N PHE A 118 -6.87 -3.94 -10.53
CA PHE A 118 -7.49 -4.42 -11.77
C PHE A 118 -6.99 -5.79 -12.22
N ILE A 119 -5.73 -6.12 -11.93
CA ILE A 119 -5.10 -7.38 -12.34
C ILE A 119 -5.94 -8.62 -11.95
N PRO A 120 -6.42 -8.76 -10.69
CA PRO A 120 -7.24 -9.91 -10.30
C PRO A 120 -8.54 -10.03 -11.11
N MET A 121 -9.17 -8.90 -11.44
CA MET A 121 -10.42 -8.88 -12.18
C MET A 121 -10.23 -9.41 -13.61
N VAL A 122 -9.14 -9.00 -14.26
CA VAL A 122 -8.77 -9.45 -15.61
C VAL A 122 -8.44 -10.95 -15.63
N ILE A 123 -7.67 -11.43 -14.65
CA ILE A 123 -7.28 -12.85 -14.56
C ILE A 123 -8.51 -13.76 -14.41
N ILE A 124 -9.47 -13.38 -13.55
CA ILE A 124 -10.70 -14.16 -13.36
C ILE A 124 -11.55 -14.17 -14.65
N PHE A 125 -11.54 -13.09 -15.43
CA PHE A 125 -12.29 -13.02 -16.68
C PHE A 125 -11.69 -13.90 -17.78
N ILE A 126 -10.35 -13.97 -17.86
CA ILE A 126 -9.64 -14.74 -18.91
C ILE A 126 -9.62 -16.25 -18.59
N LEU A 127 -9.69 -16.64 -17.32
CA LEU A 127 -9.62 -18.05 -16.88
C LEU A 127 -10.94 -18.53 -16.23
N PRO A 128 -12.06 -18.57 -16.97
CA PRO A 128 -13.35 -18.93 -16.38
C PRO A 128 -13.46 -20.41 -15.95
N GLY A 129 -12.57 -21.28 -16.45
CA GLY A 129 -12.60 -22.73 -16.19
C GLY A 129 -11.79 -23.19 -14.96
N VAL A 130 -11.09 -22.29 -14.27
CA VAL A 130 -10.26 -22.62 -13.10
C VAL A 130 -11.02 -22.28 -11.81
N ASP A 131 -10.82 -23.05 -10.74
CA ASP A 131 -11.43 -22.77 -9.44
C ASP A 131 -11.05 -21.35 -8.96
N ARG A 132 -12.07 -20.53 -8.72
CA ARG A 132 -11.93 -19.14 -8.25
C ARG A 132 -11.17 -19.06 -6.92
N ASN A 133 -11.30 -20.05 -6.05
CA ASN A 133 -10.57 -20.07 -4.78
C ASN A 133 -9.07 -20.24 -5.00
N LEU A 134 -8.67 -21.07 -5.97
CA LEU A 134 -7.27 -21.27 -6.33
C LEU A 134 -6.67 -19.98 -6.90
N ILE A 135 -7.39 -19.32 -7.81
CA ILE A 135 -6.95 -18.05 -8.42
C ILE A 135 -6.74 -16.99 -7.34
N MET A 136 -7.72 -16.80 -6.44
CA MET A 136 -7.63 -15.84 -5.35
C MET A 136 -6.46 -16.14 -4.41
N GLY A 137 -6.21 -17.42 -4.10
CA GLY A 137 -5.08 -17.81 -3.26
C GLY A 137 -3.73 -17.50 -3.90
N VAL A 138 -3.55 -17.83 -5.18
CA VAL A 138 -2.31 -17.53 -5.91
C VAL A 138 -2.06 -16.02 -5.98
N ILE A 139 -3.10 -15.22 -6.28
CA ILE A 139 -2.99 -13.76 -6.35
C ILE A 139 -2.60 -13.18 -5.00
N THR A 140 -3.28 -13.58 -3.93
CA THR A 140 -3.00 -13.07 -2.58
C THR A 140 -1.58 -13.42 -2.14
N LEU A 141 -1.11 -14.64 -2.41
CA LEU A 141 0.28 -15.04 -2.13
C LEU A 141 1.28 -14.24 -2.96
N ALA A 142 0.99 -14.00 -4.24
CA ALA A 142 1.84 -13.17 -5.10
C ALA A 142 1.93 -11.72 -4.58
N VAL A 143 0.81 -11.13 -4.15
CA VAL A 143 0.77 -9.79 -3.55
C VAL A 143 1.59 -9.74 -2.25
N ILE A 144 1.44 -10.74 -1.37
CA ILE A 144 2.21 -10.83 -0.12
C ILE A 144 3.71 -10.98 -0.40
N GLY A 145 4.07 -11.85 -1.35
CA GLY A 145 5.46 -12.07 -1.76
C GLY A 145 6.09 -10.80 -2.34
N PHE A 146 5.38 -10.12 -3.24
CA PHE A 146 5.83 -8.86 -3.81
C PHE A 146 5.94 -7.75 -2.75
N THR A 147 4.97 -7.66 -1.84
CA THR A 147 4.99 -6.69 -0.73
C THR A 147 6.19 -6.93 0.18
N SER A 148 6.46 -8.19 0.54
CA SER A 148 7.61 -8.56 1.38
C SER A 148 8.94 -8.19 0.71
N PHE A 149 9.07 -8.46 -0.59
CA PHE A 149 10.25 -8.06 -1.37
C PHE A 149 10.46 -6.54 -1.36
N LEU A 150 9.40 -5.76 -1.62
CA LEU A 150 9.47 -4.30 -1.58
C LEU A 150 9.79 -3.78 -0.18
N TYR A 151 9.24 -4.40 0.86
CA TYR A 151 9.48 -4.01 2.24
C TYR A 151 10.95 -4.17 2.64
N ILE A 152 11.60 -5.27 2.23
CA ILE A 152 13.04 -5.49 2.45
C ILE A 152 13.86 -4.42 1.73
N LYS A 153 13.53 -4.11 0.47
CA LYS A 153 14.18 -3.05 -0.32
C LYS A 153 14.03 -1.68 0.36
N VAL A 154 12.83 -1.33 0.82
CA VAL A 154 12.55 -0.05 1.50
C VAL A 154 13.33 0.04 2.82
N CYS A 155 13.33 -1.01 3.65
CA CYS A 155 14.06 -0.99 4.92
C CYS A 155 15.58 -0.93 4.74
N GLY A 156 16.12 -1.47 3.63
CA GLY A 156 17.55 -1.39 3.30
C GLY A 156 17.99 -0.07 2.67
N THR A 157 17.06 0.86 2.38
CA THR A 157 17.38 2.13 1.73
C THR A 157 17.80 3.17 2.78
N LYS A 158 18.90 3.90 2.53
CA LYS A 158 19.33 5.01 3.40
C LYS A 158 18.40 6.22 3.21
N LEU A 159 18.26 7.03 4.26
CA LEU A 159 17.49 8.27 4.18
C LEU A 159 18.13 9.21 3.13
N PRO A 160 17.37 9.67 2.11
CA PRO A 160 17.88 10.61 1.10
C PRO A 160 18.24 11.95 1.73
#